data_AF-F9PRR1-F1
#
_entry.id   AF-F9PRR1-F1
#
_cell.length_a   1.000
_cell.length_b   1.000
_cell.length_c   1.000
_cell.angle_alpha   90.00
_cell.angle_beta   90.00
_cell.angle_gamma   90.00
#
_symmetry.space_group_name_H-M   'P 1'
#
loop_
_entity.id
_entity.type
_entity.pdbx_description
1 polymer ?
#
loop_
_entity_poly.entity_id
_entity_poly.type
_entity_poly.pdbx_seq_one_letter_code
_entity_poly.pdbx_strand_id
1 'polypeptide(L)'
;MYCKKDAVQCSFDYWYKTVEDVYEDWNELIDEKGWIYIDDPLPYCQHDAFLPIRVKGRDIGEPQWGNLEILENGKWKEYIPD
;
A
#
# COMPACT_ATOMS: atom_id res chain seq x y z
N MET A 1 9.16 0.09 -2.60
CA MET A 1 9.50 0.46 -3.99
C MET A 1 8.78 -0.43 -4.96
N TYR A 2 8.21 0.17 -6.00
CA TYR A 2 7.38 -0.48 -7.01
C TYR A 2 8.07 -0.41 -8.35
N CYS A 3 8.13 -1.54 -9.06
CA CYS A 3 8.72 -1.61 -10.40
C CYS A 3 7.72 -1.36 -11.53
N LYS A 4 6.43 -1.19 -11.19
CA LYS A 4 5.35 -0.86 -12.14
C LYS A 4 4.38 0.13 -11.49
N LYS A 5 3.70 0.92 -12.33
CA LYS A 5 2.78 1.97 -11.88
C LYS A 5 1.51 1.42 -11.20
N ASP A 6 1.10 0.23 -11.60
CA ASP A 6 -0.08 -0.51 -11.15
C ASP A 6 0.26 -1.61 -10.13
N ALA A 7 1.53 -1.72 -9.72
CA ALA A 7 1.93 -2.72 -8.75
C ALA A 7 1.31 -2.40 -7.38
N VAL A 8 0.55 -3.35 -6.84
CA VAL A 8 0.04 -3.30 -5.46
C VAL A 8 1.06 -3.84 -4.47
N GLN A 9 1.88 -4.80 -4.89
CA GLN A 9 2.92 -5.39 -4.04
C GLN A 9 4.25 -4.71 -4.32
N CYS A 10 4.93 -4.28 -3.26
CA CYS A 10 6.28 -3.75 -3.38
C CYS A 10 7.25 -4.84 -3.84
N SER A 11 8.24 -4.45 -4.64
CA SER A 11 9.31 -5.35 -5.11
C SER A 11 10.48 -5.40 -4.12
N PHE A 12 10.69 -4.30 -3.40
CA PHE A 12 11.71 -4.14 -2.36
C PHE A 12 11.35 -2.91 -1.51
N ASP A 13 11.88 -2.85 -0.30
CA ASP A 13 11.65 -1.82 0.69
C ASP A 13 12.90 -0.95 0.92
N TYR A 14 12.68 0.30 1.31
CA TYR A 14 13.70 1.17 1.86
C TYR A 14 13.29 1.55 3.27
N TRP A 15 14.26 1.57 4.17
CA TRP A 15 14.06 1.99 5.54
C TRP A 15 14.90 3.22 5.82
N TYR A 16 14.25 4.25 6.34
CA TYR A 16 14.86 5.49 6.76
C TYR A 16 14.73 5.62 8.28
N LYS A 17 15.74 6.21 8.91
CA LYS A 17 15.73 6.40 10.36
C LYS A 17 14.84 7.57 10.77
N THR A 18 14.81 8.61 9.94
CA THR A 18 14.05 9.83 10.17
C THR A 18 13.24 10.21 8.93
N VAL A 19 12.24 11.07 9.11
CA VAL A 19 11.42 11.58 8.00
C VAL A 19 12.24 12.57 7.16
N GLU A 20 13.18 13.27 7.77
CA GLU A 20 14.10 14.19 7.12
C GLU A 20 14.95 13.49 6.06
N ASP A 21 15.44 12.27 6.34
CA ASP A 21 16.21 11.47 5.38
C ASP A 21 15.37 11.13 4.12
N VAL A 22 14.06 10.89 4.29
CA VAL A 22 13.12 10.66 3.17
C VAL A 22 12.99 11.93 2.33
N TYR A 23 12.87 13.09 2.98
CA TYR A 23 12.74 14.36 2.27
C TYR A 23 14.01 14.72 1.48
N GLU A 24 15.19 14.42 2.01
CA GLU A 24 16.46 14.65 1.30
C GLU A 24 16.54 13.85 -0.01
N ASP A 25 16.20 12.56 0.01
CA ASP A 25 16.28 11.70 -1.18
C ASP A 25 15.22 12.01 -2.25
N TRP A 26 14.02 12.41 -1.84
CA TRP A 26 12.84 12.41 -2.72
C TRP A 26 12.35 13.81 -3.14
N ASN A 27 12.70 14.88 -2.41
CA ASN A 27 12.18 16.22 -2.71
C ASN A 27 12.57 16.75 -4.10
N GLU A 28 13.71 16.31 -4.65
CA GLU A 28 14.13 16.72 -5.99
C GLU A 28 13.39 15.99 -7.12
N LEU A 29 12.68 14.89 -6.79
CA LEU A 29 12.00 14.01 -7.75
C LEU A 29 10.48 14.22 -7.79
N ILE A 30 9.92 14.96 -6.83
CA ILE A 30 8.49 15.28 -6.74
C ILE A 30 8.15 16.48 -7.62
N ASP A 31 6.94 16.48 -8.17
CA ASP A 31 6.44 17.59 -8.96
C ASP A 31 5.90 18.73 -8.07
N GLU A 32 5.36 19.77 -8.71
CA GLU A 32 4.77 20.94 -8.05
C GLU A 32 3.61 20.63 -7.09
N LYS A 33 3.01 19.44 -7.14
CA LYS A 33 1.98 19.01 -6.18
C LYS A 33 2.58 18.62 -4.83
N GLY A 34 3.88 18.31 -4.81
CA GLY A 34 4.62 17.94 -3.62
C GLY A 34 4.13 16.65 -2.94
N TRP A 35 4.39 16.54 -1.64
CA TRP A 35 3.95 15.40 -0.84
C TRP A 35 2.44 15.45 -0.61
N ILE A 36 1.77 14.33 -0.93
CA ILE A 36 0.34 14.16 -0.72
C ILE A 36 0.14 13.33 0.56
N TYR A 37 -0.47 13.95 1.56
CA TYR A 37 -0.91 13.23 2.75
C TYR A 37 -2.13 12.39 2.41
N ILE A 38 -2.08 11.11 2.76
CA ILE A 38 -3.19 10.17 2.64
C ILE A 38 -3.63 9.75 4.04
N ASP A 39 -4.92 9.46 4.19
CA ASP A 39 -5.46 8.90 5.43
C ASP A 39 -4.87 7.51 5.68
N ASP A 40 -4.88 7.09 6.95
CA ASP A 40 -4.54 5.72 7.32
C ASP A 40 -5.46 4.73 6.57
N PRO A 41 -4.93 3.57 6.16
CA PRO A 41 -5.72 2.57 5.48
C PRO A 41 -6.81 2.02 6.42
N LEU A 42 -7.86 1.43 5.83
CA LEU A 42 -8.88 0.71 6.61
C LEU A 42 -8.23 -0.41 7.45
N PRO A 43 -8.86 -0.82 8.57
CA PRO A 43 -8.34 -1.90 9.39
C PRO A 43 -7.95 -3.14 8.56
N TYR A 44 -6.78 -3.67 8.87
CA TYR A 44 -6.18 -4.85 8.23
C TYR A 44 -5.71 -4.65 6.77
N CYS A 45 -5.94 -3.48 6.17
CA CYS A 45 -5.43 -3.16 4.86
C CYS A 45 -3.92 -2.88 4.87
N GLN A 46 -3.33 -3.05 3.70
CA GLN A 46 -1.93 -2.79 3.44
C GLN A 46 -1.64 -1.28 3.54
N HIS A 47 -0.64 -0.91 4.34
CA HIS A 47 -0.19 0.50 4.46
C HIS A 47 0.56 0.99 3.22
N ASP A 48 1.05 0.06 2.40
CA ASP A 48 1.78 0.34 1.17
C ASP A 48 0.88 0.29 -0.07
N ALA A 49 -0.44 0.09 0.08
CA ALA A 49 -1.41 0.12 -1.02
C ALA A 49 -2.38 1.29 -0.87
N PHE A 50 -2.59 2.07 -1.94
CA PHE A 50 -3.64 3.09 -1.98
C PHE A 50 -5.05 2.50 -2.04
N LEU A 51 -5.16 1.28 -2.58
CA LEU A 51 -6.42 0.56 -2.67
C LEU A 51 -6.71 -0.15 -1.34
N PRO A 52 -7.99 -0.30 -0.95
CA PRO A 52 -8.37 -1.01 0.26
C PRO A 52 -8.18 -2.52 0.07
N ILE A 53 -6.92 -2.96 0.12
CA ILE A 53 -6.48 -4.33 -0.12
C ILE A 53 -5.94 -4.90 1.18
N ARG A 54 -6.34 -6.12 1.50
CA ARG A 54 -5.87 -6.85 2.68
C ARG A 54 -5.65 -8.32 2.39
N VAL A 55 -4.96 -8.99 3.31
CA VAL A 55 -4.87 -10.46 3.30
C VAL A 55 -6.23 -11.05 3.65
N LYS A 56 -6.69 -11.99 2.83
CA LYS A 56 -7.97 -12.66 3.03
C LYS A 56 -8.01 -13.36 4.39
N GLY A 57 -9.11 -13.19 5.12
CA GLY A 57 -9.29 -13.77 6.46
C GLY A 57 -8.49 -13.10 7.59
N ARG A 58 -7.78 -12.00 7.30
CA ARG A 58 -6.99 -11.27 8.31
C ARG A 58 -7.86 -10.67 9.43
N ASP A 59 -9.07 -10.24 9.11
CA ASP A 59 -10.03 -9.65 10.04
C ASP A 59 -10.64 -10.65 11.03
N ILE A 60 -10.70 -11.93 10.65
CA ILE A 60 -11.19 -13.02 11.51
C ILE A 60 -10.06 -13.81 12.20
N GLY A 61 -8.81 -13.40 12.02
CA GLY A 61 -7.65 -14.08 12.61
C GLY A 61 -7.20 -15.35 11.88
N GLU A 62 -7.71 -15.60 10.67
CA GLU A 62 -7.35 -16.74 9.82
C GLU A 62 -6.72 -16.27 8.49
N PRO A 63 -5.53 -15.65 8.53
CA PRO A 63 -4.93 -15.05 7.34
C PRO A 63 -4.52 -16.12 6.31
N GLN A 64 -4.97 -15.94 5.07
CA GLN A 64 -4.57 -16.73 3.92
C GLN A 64 -3.43 -16.01 3.19
N TRP A 65 -2.22 -16.08 3.75
CA TRP A 65 -1.05 -15.39 3.20
C TRP A 65 -0.84 -15.68 1.71
N GLY A 66 -0.58 -14.63 0.93
CA GLY A 66 -0.48 -14.70 -0.53
C GLY A 66 -1.82 -14.54 -1.26
N ASN A 67 -2.96 -14.68 -0.58
CA ASN A 67 -4.28 -14.41 -1.15
C ASN A 67 -4.81 -13.08 -0.62
N LEU A 68 -5.13 -12.18 -1.54
CA LEU A 68 -5.56 -10.83 -1.24
C LEU A 68 -7.05 -10.66 -1.56
N GLU A 69 -7.68 -9.71 -0.88
CA GLU A 69 -9.02 -9.24 -1.20
C GLU A 69 -9.06 -7.72 -1.24
N ILE A 70 -9.94 -7.19 -2.09
CA ILE A 70 -10.18 -5.75 -2.29
C ILE A 70 -11.61 -5.40 -1.89
N LEU A 71 -11.80 -4.25 -1.25
CA LEU A 71 -13.13 -3.73 -0.93
C LEU A 71 -13.72 -2.99 -2.13
N GLU A 72 -14.80 -3.53 -2.70
CA GLU A 72 -15.54 -2.91 -3.79
C GLU A 72 -17.04 -2.91 -3.48
N ASN A 73 -17.69 -1.75 -3.61
CA ASN A 73 -19.12 -1.59 -3.35
C ASN A 73 -19.55 -2.14 -1.97
N GLY A 74 -18.69 -1.93 -0.96
CA GLY A 74 -18.93 -2.38 0.41
C GLY A 74 -18.77 -3.90 0.63
N LYS A 75 -18.24 -4.65 -0.35
CA LYS A 75 -18.01 -6.09 -0.23
C LYS A 75 -16.56 -6.44 -0.56
N TRP A 76 -15.98 -7.30 0.26
CA TRP A 76 -14.67 -7.90 0.00
C TRP A 76 -14.79 -8.95 -1.11
N LYS A 77 -13.87 -8.88 -2.07
CA LYS A 77 -13.76 -9.83 -3.19
C LYS A 77 -12.31 -10.24 -3.37
N GLU A 78 -12.09 -11.40 -3.96
CA GLU A 78 -10.76 -11.86 -4.38
C GLU A 78 -10.07 -10.77 -5.22
N TYR A 79 -8.85 -10.40 -4.83
CA TYR A 79 -8.01 -9.50 -5.62
C TYR A 79 -7.15 -10.33 -6.57
N ILE A 80 -7.35 -10.12 -7.87
CA ILE A 80 -6.57 -10.75 -8.94
C ILE A 80 -5.67 -9.64 -9.51
N PRO A 81 -4.35 -9.71 -9.33
CA PRO A 81 -3.43 -8.77 -9.97
C PRO A 81 -3.55 -8.86 -11.49
N ASP A 82 -3.53 -7.71 -12.17
CA ASP A 82 -3.46 -7.62 -13.64
C ASP A 82 -2.11 -8.12 -14.19
#